data_AF-A0A7M7JZC5-F1
#
_entry.id   AF-A0A7M7JZC5-F1
#
_cell.length_a   1.000
_cell.length_b   1.000
_cell.length_c   1.000
_cell.angle_alpha   90.00
_cell.angle_beta   90.00
_cell.angle_gamma   90.00
#
_symmetry.space_group_name_H-M   'P 1'
#
loop_
_entity.id
_entity.type
_entity.pdbx_description
1 polymer ?
#
loop_
_entity_poly.entity_id
_entity_poly.type
_entity_poly.pdbx_seq_one_letter_code
_entity_poly.pdbx_strand_id
1 'polypeptide(L)'
;MMSAERTGKCFNKCVTQCVAVLYIKSVFKMCPMVPISLLAAILFALIEYASGEGSPKLFFYPTVRTKGSNEEIHTIVVQKQSVAQHIFLGSIILLVSLNYINMGCALDMNVIKETLRKPIGPVVGLTTQYGVMPSLSYLTAVYLLSQPYLQLGLFTFGCSPGGGASNMWTVLLGGNLNLSITMTFLSTVASLGFMPLWLFTVGKMFFNETAPRIPFRNILTGLVGIVIPVGVGLIMQRVCPKGTVFCKKILTPFSITMIVFIVIFGTWVNLYMFRLLTWEITLAAMVNVWTGFLIGLIAARVSGLSWPDAVTVMVETGIQNTGVSIVLLGVSLPKPDGDMSAIIPVTASVVTPIPLTVLWIVLKILRCLKGPAHKEAAHDKEDVRFLSAHNNEKSSYSG
;
A
#
# COMPACT_ATOMS: atom_id res chain seq x y z
N MET A 1 15.32 -7.66 -48.46
CA MET A 1 14.20 -7.10 -47.66
C MET A 1 13.27 -8.15 -47.02
N MET A 2 13.03 -9.34 -47.60
CA MET A 2 12.12 -10.33 -47.00
C MET A 2 12.68 -11.19 -45.82
N SER A 3 13.99 -11.17 -45.55
CA SER A 3 14.60 -11.98 -44.47
C SER A 3 14.56 -11.29 -43.09
N ALA A 4 14.60 -9.96 -43.05
CA ALA A 4 14.52 -9.16 -41.82
C ALA A 4 13.08 -9.09 -41.25
N GLU A 5 12.07 -9.20 -42.12
CA GLU A 5 10.66 -9.11 -41.70
C GLU A 5 10.14 -10.42 -41.06
N ARG A 6 10.70 -11.58 -41.47
CA ARG A 6 10.38 -12.89 -40.86
C ARG A 6 11.04 -13.09 -39.50
N THR A 7 12.28 -12.61 -39.32
CA THR A 7 12.98 -12.65 -38.03
C THR A 7 12.34 -11.69 -37.02
N GLY A 8 11.91 -10.50 -37.44
CA GLY A 8 11.16 -9.56 -36.59
C GLY A 8 9.80 -10.10 -36.10
N LYS A 9 9.02 -10.77 -36.96
CA LYS A 9 7.73 -11.37 -36.59
C LYS A 9 7.88 -12.61 -35.70
N CYS A 10 8.93 -13.42 -35.87
CA CYS A 10 9.22 -14.56 -35.00
C CYS A 10 9.79 -14.13 -33.64
N PHE A 11 10.65 -13.10 -33.61
CA PHE A 11 11.13 -12.47 -32.37
C PHE A 11 9.97 -11.83 -31.59
N ASN A 12 9.08 -11.08 -32.25
CA ASN A 12 7.91 -10.50 -31.58
C ASN A 12 6.94 -11.57 -31.05
N LYS A 13 6.68 -12.66 -31.79
CA LYS A 13 5.84 -13.77 -31.29
C LYS A 13 6.50 -14.50 -30.13
N CYS A 14 7.80 -14.80 -30.20
CA CYS A 14 8.52 -15.54 -29.17
C CYS A 14 8.74 -14.69 -27.91
N VAL A 15 9.03 -13.40 -28.04
CA VAL A 15 9.13 -12.45 -26.91
C VAL A 15 7.75 -12.21 -26.30
N THR A 16 6.69 -12.00 -27.09
CA THR A 16 5.34 -11.81 -26.54
C THR A 16 4.82 -13.06 -25.86
N GLN A 17 5.05 -14.26 -26.41
CA GLN A 17 4.64 -15.51 -25.78
C GLN A 17 5.52 -15.87 -24.57
N CYS A 18 6.84 -15.67 -24.62
CA CYS A 18 7.70 -15.90 -23.45
C CYS A 18 7.45 -14.87 -22.34
N VAL A 19 7.24 -13.59 -22.68
CA VAL A 19 6.90 -12.54 -21.70
C VAL A 19 5.53 -12.81 -21.11
N ALA A 20 4.51 -13.18 -21.90
CA ALA A 20 3.18 -13.52 -21.38
C ALA A 20 3.19 -14.80 -20.53
N VAL A 21 3.89 -15.86 -20.96
CA VAL A 21 3.97 -17.13 -20.22
C VAL A 21 4.85 -16.99 -18.96
N LEU A 22 5.92 -16.19 -18.98
CA LEU A 22 6.73 -15.88 -17.79
C LEU A 22 6.08 -14.82 -16.90
N TYR A 23 5.26 -13.91 -17.44
CA TYR A 23 4.42 -12.99 -16.67
C TYR A 23 3.40 -13.80 -15.89
N ILE A 24 2.64 -14.67 -16.57
CA ILE A 24 1.68 -15.56 -15.94
C ILE A 24 2.37 -16.50 -14.96
N LYS A 25 3.48 -17.18 -15.32
CA LYS A 25 4.18 -18.08 -14.39
C LYS A 25 4.83 -17.36 -13.19
N SER A 26 5.46 -16.20 -13.35
CA SER A 26 6.07 -15.48 -12.20
C SER A 26 5.04 -14.78 -11.33
N VAL A 27 3.96 -14.24 -11.92
CA VAL A 27 2.84 -13.64 -11.18
C VAL A 27 2.05 -14.72 -10.41
N PHE A 28 1.78 -15.89 -11.02
CA PHE A 28 1.10 -16.99 -10.34
C PHE A 28 1.95 -17.68 -9.26
N LYS A 29 3.30 -17.71 -9.39
CA LYS A 29 4.17 -18.50 -8.50
C LYS A 29 4.66 -17.75 -7.25
N MET A 30 4.49 -16.42 -7.16
CA MET A 30 4.95 -15.62 -6.00
C MET A 30 3.84 -14.85 -5.28
N CYS A 31 2.73 -14.46 -5.93
CA CYS A 31 1.48 -14.06 -5.27
C CYS A 31 0.36 -13.87 -6.33
N PRO A 32 -0.69 -14.71 -6.43
CA PRO A 32 -1.51 -14.74 -7.65
C PRO A 32 -2.51 -13.59 -7.80
N MET A 33 -2.87 -12.83 -6.76
CA MET A 33 -4.24 -12.30 -6.75
C MET A 33 -4.48 -10.83 -6.43
N VAL A 34 -3.52 -10.03 -5.96
CA VAL A 34 -3.85 -8.63 -5.59
C VAL A 34 -4.02 -7.71 -6.80
N PRO A 35 -3.11 -7.65 -7.80
CA PRO A 35 -3.31 -6.72 -8.90
C PRO A 35 -4.47 -7.15 -9.82
N ILE A 36 -4.66 -8.45 -10.09
CA ILE A 36 -5.66 -8.92 -11.06
C ILE A 36 -7.08 -8.89 -10.50
N SER A 37 -7.31 -9.28 -9.23
CA SER A 37 -8.65 -9.21 -8.64
C SER A 37 -9.08 -7.77 -8.37
N LEU A 38 -8.15 -6.91 -7.95
CA LEU A 38 -8.38 -5.47 -7.79
C LEU A 38 -8.62 -4.79 -9.14
N LEU A 39 -7.77 -5.06 -10.15
CA LEU A 39 -8.00 -4.58 -11.51
C LEU A 39 -9.31 -5.11 -12.09
N ALA A 40 -9.69 -6.37 -11.85
CA ALA A 40 -10.94 -6.93 -12.35
C ALA A 40 -12.17 -6.33 -11.65
N ALA A 41 -12.12 -6.13 -10.32
CA ALA A 41 -13.21 -5.47 -9.59
C ALA A 41 -13.33 -3.99 -9.96
N ILE A 42 -12.22 -3.32 -10.22
CA ILE A 42 -12.20 -1.93 -10.69
C ILE A 42 -12.64 -1.84 -12.14
N LEU A 43 -12.20 -2.76 -13.01
CA LEU A 43 -12.66 -2.81 -14.40
C LEU A 43 -14.16 -3.12 -14.42
N PHE A 44 -14.64 -4.00 -13.56
CA PHE A 44 -16.06 -4.28 -13.37
C PHE A 44 -16.82 -3.03 -12.88
N ALA A 45 -16.31 -2.32 -11.87
CA ALA A 45 -16.90 -1.08 -11.39
C ALA A 45 -16.86 0.06 -12.42
N LEU A 46 -15.80 0.15 -13.23
CA LEU A 46 -15.67 1.10 -14.34
C LEU A 46 -16.59 0.73 -15.52
N ILE A 47 -16.79 -0.56 -15.78
CA ILE A 47 -17.76 -1.08 -16.75
C ILE A 47 -19.19 -0.77 -16.25
N GLU A 48 -19.49 -0.98 -14.98
CA GLU A 48 -20.79 -0.67 -14.37
C GLU A 48 -21.05 0.85 -14.34
N TYR A 49 -20.01 1.67 -14.11
CA TYR A 49 -20.05 3.12 -14.28
C TYR A 49 -20.33 3.52 -15.74
N ALA A 50 -19.65 2.90 -16.71
CA ALA A 50 -19.85 3.15 -18.14
C ALA A 50 -21.21 2.64 -18.66
N SER A 51 -21.76 1.60 -18.03
CA SER A 51 -23.04 0.98 -18.40
C SER A 51 -24.27 1.71 -17.85
N GLY A 52 -24.12 2.66 -16.92
CA GLY A 52 -25.23 3.50 -16.41
C GLY A 52 -26.26 2.76 -15.54
N GLU A 53 -26.26 1.42 -15.52
CA GLU A 53 -27.17 0.60 -14.74
C GLU A 53 -26.59 0.33 -13.35
N GLY A 54 -27.24 0.89 -12.32
CA GLY A 54 -26.86 0.64 -10.93
C GLY A 54 -27.11 1.86 -10.06
N SER A 55 -28.38 2.19 -9.80
CA SER A 55 -28.78 3.34 -9.00
C SER A 55 -28.95 2.99 -7.52
N PRO A 56 -27.95 3.20 -6.64
CA PRO A 56 -28.23 3.47 -5.24
C PRO A 56 -28.49 4.98 -5.09
N LYS A 57 -29.62 5.30 -4.46
CA LYS A 57 -30.15 6.64 -4.17
C LYS A 57 -29.03 7.62 -3.79
N LEU A 58 -28.75 8.54 -4.72
CA LEU A 58 -27.70 9.55 -4.64
C LEU A 58 -27.84 10.43 -3.40
N PHE A 59 -26.71 10.73 -2.76
CA PHE A 59 -26.50 11.99 -2.06
C PHE A 59 -26.67 13.12 -3.10
N PHE A 60 -27.89 13.64 -3.22
CA PHE A 60 -28.05 14.98 -3.76
C PHE A 60 -27.65 15.94 -2.64
N TYR A 61 -26.93 17.01 -2.97
CA TYR A 61 -27.08 18.27 -2.27
C TYR A 61 -28.26 18.97 -2.95
N PRO A 62 -29.54 18.69 -2.61
CA PRO A 62 -30.59 19.54 -3.13
C PRO A 62 -30.39 20.90 -2.45
N THR A 63 -29.92 21.89 -3.19
CA THR A 63 -30.14 23.29 -2.82
C THR A 63 -31.64 23.52 -2.91
N VAL A 64 -32.34 23.31 -1.80
CA VAL A 64 -33.78 23.59 -1.74
C VAL A 64 -33.90 25.10 -1.60
N ARG A 65 -34.09 25.81 -2.72
CA ARG A 65 -34.53 27.20 -2.69
C ARG A 65 -35.96 27.24 -2.16
N THR A 66 -36.14 27.77 -0.96
CA THR A 66 -37.47 28.08 -0.43
C THR A 66 -38.06 29.21 -1.27
N LYS A 67 -39.28 29.06 -1.80
CA LYS A 67 -39.96 30.17 -2.50
C LYS A 67 -40.14 31.34 -1.51
N GLY A 68 -39.30 32.37 -1.62
CA GLY A 68 -39.42 33.62 -0.88
C GLY A 68 -38.22 34.05 -0.02
N SER A 69 -37.16 33.24 0.12
CA SER A 69 -35.92 33.65 0.80
C SER A 69 -34.68 33.15 0.05
N ASN A 70 -33.61 33.95 0.05
CA ASN A 70 -32.31 33.63 -0.57
C ASN A 70 -31.46 32.66 0.29
N GLU A 71 -32.06 31.90 1.21
CA GLU A 71 -31.33 30.96 2.06
C GLU A 71 -31.25 29.57 1.40
N GLU A 72 -30.01 29.12 1.15
CA GLU A 72 -29.71 27.80 0.64
C GLU A 72 -29.70 26.78 1.79
N ILE A 73 -30.73 25.93 1.87
CA ILE A 73 -30.79 24.86 2.88
C ILE A 73 -30.06 23.62 2.34
N HIS A 74 -28.86 23.35 2.87
CA HIS A 74 -28.12 22.13 2.58
C HIS A 74 -28.76 20.93 3.31
N THR A 75 -29.52 20.11 2.59
CA THR A 75 -30.11 18.89 3.15
C THR A 75 -29.18 17.68 2.93
N ILE A 76 -28.76 17.02 4.00
CA ILE A 76 -27.92 15.80 3.92
C ILE A 76 -28.84 14.58 3.88
N VAL A 77 -28.93 13.89 2.75
CA VAL A 77 -29.61 12.58 2.67
C VAL A 77 -28.64 11.48 3.07
N VAL A 78 -28.60 11.16 4.36
CA VAL A 78 -27.76 10.07 4.89
C VAL A 78 -28.39 8.71 4.55
N GLN A 79 -27.65 7.85 3.83
CA GLN A 79 -28.08 6.47 3.63
C GLN A 79 -28.25 5.77 5.00
N LYS A 80 -29.43 5.21 5.26
CA LYS A 80 -29.69 4.42 6.46
C LYS A 80 -28.73 3.22 6.48
N GLN A 81 -27.94 3.10 7.54
CA GLN A 81 -26.90 2.07 7.65
C GLN A 81 -27.48 0.69 7.37
N SER A 82 -26.90 0.00 6.38
CA SER A 82 -27.19 -1.41 6.15
C SER A 82 -26.32 -2.27 7.08
N VAL A 83 -26.84 -3.44 7.46
CA VAL A 83 -26.04 -4.46 8.17
C VAL A 83 -24.77 -4.82 7.38
N ALA A 84 -24.84 -4.73 6.03
CA ALA A 84 -23.72 -4.98 5.14
C ALA A 84 -22.52 -4.04 5.34
N GLN A 85 -22.73 -2.75 5.64
CA GLN A 85 -21.63 -1.81 5.92
C GLN A 85 -20.87 -2.16 7.21
N HIS A 86 -21.58 -2.61 8.24
CA HIS A 86 -20.94 -3.05 9.49
C HIS A 86 -20.15 -4.34 9.29
N ILE A 87 -20.72 -5.29 8.53
CA ILE A 87 -20.02 -6.51 8.13
C ILE A 87 -18.74 -6.14 7.38
N PHE A 88 -18.81 -5.22 6.41
CA PHE A 88 -17.66 -4.79 5.63
C PHE A 88 -16.54 -4.20 6.49
N LEU A 89 -16.84 -3.22 7.34
CA LEU A 89 -15.85 -2.60 8.22
C LEU A 89 -15.26 -3.62 9.21
N GLY A 90 -16.10 -4.49 9.78
CA GLY A 90 -15.66 -5.59 10.64
C GLY A 90 -14.72 -6.56 9.93
N SER A 91 -15.00 -6.92 8.68
CA SER A 91 -14.12 -7.75 7.86
C SER A 91 -12.77 -7.09 7.59
N ILE A 92 -12.74 -5.77 7.32
CA ILE A 92 -11.46 -5.05 7.15
C ILE A 92 -10.67 -5.05 8.45
N ILE A 93 -11.31 -4.75 9.60
CA ILE A 93 -10.64 -4.77 10.90
C ILE A 93 -10.04 -6.15 11.18
N LEU A 94 -10.79 -7.22 10.90
CA LEU A 94 -10.32 -8.60 11.04
C LEU A 94 -9.13 -8.87 10.11
N LEU A 95 -9.23 -8.51 8.83
CA LEU A 95 -8.16 -8.69 7.85
C LEU A 95 -6.89 -7.95 8.27
N VAL A 96 -7.01 -6.67 8.64
CA VAL A 96 -5.88 -5.84 9.08
C VAL A 96 -5.26 -6.50 10.31
N SER A 97 -6.05 -6.86 11.32
CA SER A 97 -5.54 -7.50 12.54
C SER A 97 -4.76 -8.79 12.23
N LEU A 98 -5.33 -9.67 11.39
CA LEU A 98 -4.67 -10.92 11.00
C LEU A 98 -3.40 -10.69 10.18
N ASN A 99 -3.39 -9.72 9.28
CA ASN A 99 -2.20 -9.36 8.50
C ASN A 99 -1.07 -8.85 9.42
N TYR A 100 -1.41 -8.04 10.42
CA TYR A 100 -0.42 -7.52 11.38
C TYR A 100 0.09 -8.61 12.33
N ILE A 101 -0.74 -9.58 12.73
CA ILE A 101 -0.29 -10.79 13.43
C ILE A 101 0.65 -11.60 12.53
N ASN A 102 0.27 -11.85 11.27
CA ASN A 102 1.08 -12.62 10.33
C ASN A 102 2.43 -11.95 10.06
N MET A 103 2.43 -10.62 9.91
CA MET A 103 3.65 -9.82 9.83
C MET A 103 4.50 -10.03 11.08
N GLY A 104 3.94 -9.88 12.29
CA GLY A 104 4.66 -10.13 13.54
C GLY A 104 5.27 -11.53 13.62
N CYS A 105 4.55 -12.56 13.17
CA CYS A 105 5.06 -13.93 13.09
C CYS A 105 6.21 -14.10 12.07
N ALA A 106 6.28 -13.22 11.08
CA ALA A 106 7.22 -13.26 9.97
C ALA A 106 8.57 -12.58 10.24
N LEU A 107 8.70 -11.82 11.33
CA LEU A 107 9.85 -10.95 11.57
C LEU A 107 11.06 -11.66 12.17
N ASP A 108 12.05 -12.06 11.39
CA ASP A 108 13.29 -12.55 11.98
C ASP A 108 14.04 -11.43 12.73
N MET A 109 14.10 -11.53 14.07
CA MET A 109 14.75 -10.56 14.94
C MET A 109 16.25 -10.45 14.70
N ASN A 110 16.90 -11.52 14.25
CA ASN A 110 18.33 -11.49 13.92
C ASN A 110 18.55 -10.63 12.67
N VAL A 111 17.71 -10.81 11.65
CA VAL A 111 17.75 -10.00 10.41
C VAL A 111 17.48 -8.53 10.68
N ILE A 112 16.52 -8.22 11.56
CA ILE A 112 16.25 -6.84 11.98
C ILE A 112 17.49 -6.25 12.66
N LYS A 113 18.08 -6.99 13.61
CA LYS A 113 19.27 -6.54 14.36
C LYS A 113 20.46 -6.28 13.43
N GLU A 114 20.69 -7.16 12.46
CA GLU A 114 21.75 -6.98 11.46
C GLU A 114 21.50 -5.79 10.54
N THR A 115 20.24 -5.59 10.12
CA THR A 115 19.85 -4.45 9.30
C THR A 115 20.03 -3.13 10.06
N LEU A 116 19.69 -3.11 11.35
CA LEU A 116 19.89 -1.94 12.22
C LEU A 116 21.37 -1.59 12.46
N ARG A 117 22.31 -2.53 12.28
CA ARG A 117 23.75 -2.22 12.31
C ARG A 117 24.20 -1.36 11.12
N LYS A 118 23.38 -1.26 10.07
CA LYS A 118 23.57 -0.36 8.92
C LYS A 118 22.49 0.73 8.94
N PRO A 119 22.58 1.72 9.85
CA PRO A 119 21.45 2.56 10.22
C PRO A 119 20.98 3.52 9.12
N ILE A 120 21.81 3.83 8.12
CA ILE A 120 21.49 4.82 7.07
C ILE A 120 20.20 4.44 6.36
N GLY A 121 20.04 3.17 5.97
CA GLY A 121 18.81 2.68 5.33
C GLY A 121 17.58 2.93 6.21
N PRO A 122 17.46 2.26 7.37
CA PRO A 122 16.33 2.41 8.28
C PRO A 122 16.00 3.86 8.66
N VAL A 123 17.01 4.71 8.90
CA VAL A 123 16.82 6.13 9.25
C VAL A 123 16.22 6.91 8.07
N VAL A 124 16.74 6.72 6.86
CA VAL A 124 16.17 7.36 5.66
C VAL A 124 14.73 6.89 5.43
N GLY A 125 14.47 5.59 5.61
CA GLY A 125 13.10 5.03 5.51
C GLY A 125 12.15 5.66 6.52
N LEU A 126 12.53 5.76 7.79
CA LEU A 126 11.69 6.37 8.82
C LEU A 126 11.45 7.87 8.56
N THR A 127 12.48 8.58 8.11
CA THR A 127 12.41 10.01 7.79
C THR A 127 11.52 10.29 6.58
N THR A 128 11.61 9.45 5.54
CA THR A 128 10.73 9.56 4.37
C THR A 128 9.30 9.16 4.70
N GLN A 129 9.12 8.13 5.54
CA GLN A 129 7.81 7.65 5.97
C GLN A 129 7.04 8.63 6.84
N TYR A 130 7.68 9.26 7.84
CA TYR A 130 6.98 10.13 8.80
C TYR A 130 7.38 11.60 8.73
N GLY A 131 8.38 11.96 7.94
CA GLY A 131 8.69 13.36 7.64
C GLY A 131 8.12 13.76 6.29
N VAL A 132 8.56 13.08 5.22
CA VAL A 132 8.20 13.45 3.85
C VAL A 132 6.74 13.14 3.55
N MET A 133 6.29 11.90 3.78
CA MET A 133 4.96 11.47 3.33
C MET A 133 3.79 12.24 3.96
N PRO A 134 3.74 12.48 5.28
CA PRO A 134 2.70 13.30 5.88
C PRO A 134 2.70 14.74 5.34
N SER A 135 3.89 15.32 5.18
CA SER A 135 4.05 16.69 4.64
C SER A 135 3.58 16.77 3.19
N LEU A 136 3.95 15.78 2.37
CA LEU A 136 3.54 15.66 0.98
C LEU A 136 2.03 15.50 0.86
N SER A 137 1.43 14.66 1.69
CA SER A 137 -0.02 14.46 1.72
C SER A 137 -0.77 15.70 2.19
N TYR A 138 -0.23 16.44 3.16
CA TYR A 138 -0.79 17.74 3.58
C TYR A 138 -0.80 18.73 2.42
N LEU A 139 0.35 18.95 1.78
CA LEU A 139 0.47 19.89 0.66
C LEU A 139 -0.45 19.48 -0.50
N THR A 140 -0.41 18.21 -0.89
CA THR A 140 -1.24 17.67 -1.97
C THR A 140 -2.72 17.82 -1.64
N ALA A 141 -3.12 17.58 -0.39
CA ALA A 141 -4.49 17.75 0.06
C ALA A 141 -4.96 19.20 -0.05
N VAL A 142 -4.18 20.15 0.49
CA VAL A 142 -4.57 21.58 0.50
C VAL A 142 -4.65 22.15 -0.92
N TYR A 143 -3.77 21.74 -1.83
CA TYR A 143 -3.75 22.30 -3.19
C TYR A 143 -4.70 21.64 -4.19
N LEU A 144 -5.01 20.35 -4.03
CA LEU A 144 -5.78 19.59 -5.03
C LEU A 144 -7.19 19.19 -4.57
N LEU A 145 -7.51 19.29 -3.28
CA LEU A 145 -8.80 18.87 -2.75
C LEU A 145 -9.51 20.04 -2.08
N SER A 146 -10.79 20.20 -2.40
CA SER A 146 -11.62 21.30 -1.86
C SER A 146 -12.33 20.92 -0.57
N GLN A 147 -12.58 19.63 -0.34
CA GLN A 147 -13.42 19.15 0.76
C GLN A 147 -12.57 18.71 1.98
N PRO A 148 -12.85 19.23 3.19
CA PRO A 148 -12.10 18.90 4.41
C PRO A 148 -11.96 17.41 4.72
N TYR A 149 -13.02 16.63 4.52
CA TYR A 149 -13.01 15.18 4.77
C TYR A 149 -12.10 14.44 3.76
N LEU A 150 -12.08 14.86 2.49
CA LEU A 150 -11.15 14.31 1.50
C LEU A 150 -9.70 14.68 1.84
N GLN A 151 -9.46 15.93 2.24
CA GLN A 151 -8.13 16.38 2.67
C GLN A 151 -7.62 15.56 3.86
N LEU A 152 -8.46 15.35 4.88
CA LEU A 152 -8.13 14.47 6.00
C LEU A 152 -7.90 13.03 5.53
N GLY A 153 -8.69 12.53 4.58
CA GLY A 153 -8.51 11.20 3.97
C GLY A 153 -7.12 11.01 3.36
N LEU A 154 -6.67 11.96 2.54
CA LEU A 154 -5.33 11.92 1.95
C LEU A 154 -4.23 12.09 2.99
N PHE A 155 -4.40 13.01 3.94
CA PHE A 155 -3.43 13.24 4.99
C PHE A 155 -3.26 12.01 5.90
N THR A 156 -4.36 11.36 6.28
CA THR A 156 -4.35 10.14 7.08
C THR A 156 -3.69 8.97 6.33
N PHE A 157 -3.91 8.89 5.02
CA PHE A 157 -3.22 7.94 4.16
C PHE A 157 -1.70 8.16 4.18
N GLY A 158 -1.23 9.41 4.04
CA GLY A 158 0.20 9.75 4.13
C GLY A 158 0.83 9.56 5.51
N CYS A 159 0.02 9.68 6.57
CA CYS A 159 0.46 9.39 7.93
C CYS A 159 0.57 7.90 8.23
N SER A 160 -0.04 7.04 7.40
CA SER A 160 -0.08 5.60 7.66
C SER A 160 1.33 4.99 7.63
N PRO A 161 1.57 3.86 8.30
CA PRO A 161 2.83 3.13 8.17
C PRO A 161 2.98 2.49 6.78
N GLY A 162 4.17 1.99 6.47
CA GLY A 162 4.43 1.24 5.24
C GLY A 162 3.47 0.05 5.07
N GLY A 163 3.01 -0.18 3.85
CA GLY A 163 2.05 -1.23 3.54
C GLY A 163 2.72 -2.56 3.20
N GLY A 164 2.22 -3.70 3.70
CA GLY A 164 2.84 -5.02 3.51
C GLY A 164 3.03 -5.49 2.05
N ALA A 165 2.37 -4.85 1.08
CA ALA A 165 2.60 -5.06 -0.34
C ALA A 165 3.99 -4.59 -0.81
N SER A 166 4.65 -3.71 -0.06
CA SER A 166 6.00 -3.20 -0.33
C SER A 166 7.03 -4.33 -0.41
N ASN A 167 6.97 -5.29 0.51
CA ASN A 167 7.87 -6.45 0.54
C ASN A 167 7.86 -7.22 -0.78
N MET A 168 6.68 -7.43 -1.37
CA MET A 168 6.53 -8.10 -2.66
C MET A 168 7.15 -7.27 -3.79
N TRP A 169 6.83 -5.97 -3.85
CA TRP A 169 7.36 -5.07 -4.88
C TRP A 169 8.87 -4.89 -4.79
N THR A 170 9.43 -4.85 -3.58
CA THR A 170 10.87 -4.82 -3.33
C THR A 170 11.54 -6.04 -3.96
N VAL A 171 11.01 -7.25 -3.74
CA VAL A 171 11.56 -8.47 -4.36
C VAL A 171 11.43 -8.42 -5.89
N LEU A 172 10.26 -8.04 -6.41
CA LEU A 172 10.01 -7.99 -7.86
C LEU A 172 10.96 -7.02 -8.58
N LEU A 173 11.27 -5.88 -7.95
CA LEU A 173 12.15 -4.85 -8.49
C LEU A 173 13.64 -5.11 -8.21
N GLY A 174 13.98 -6.17 -7.46
CA GLY A 174 15.36 -6.52 -7.12
C GLY A 174 15.98 -5.64 -6.04
N GLY A 175 15.15 -5.12 -5.12
CA GLY A 175 15.59 -4.41 -3.93
C GLY A 175 15.99 -5.34 -2.77
N ASN A 176 16.42 -4.74 -1.67
CA ASN A 176 16.77 -5.43 -0.44
C ASN A 176 15.52 -5.74 0.41
N LEU A 177 15.09 -7.01 0.42
CA LEU A 177 13.92 -7.46 1.18
C LEU A 177 14.10 -7.31 2.70
N ASN A 178 15.28 -7.61 3.23
CA ASN A 178 15.55 -7.51 4.68
C ASN A 178 15.39 -6.07 5.16
N LEU A 179 15.84 -5.11 4.35
CA LEU A 179 15.64 -3.68 4.61
C LEU A 179 14.14 -3.31 4.55
N SER A 180 13.39 -3.81 3.57
CA SER A 180 11.95 -3.58 3.41
C SER A 180 11.19 -4.01 4.68
N ILE A 181 11.38 -5.28 5.09
CA ILE A 181 10.73 -5.85 6.27
C ILE A 181 11.07 -5.05 7.53
N THR A 182 12.34 -4.65 7.67
CA THR A 182 12.80 -3.83 8.80
C THR A 182 12.13 -2.45 8.79
N MET A 183 12.06 -1.79 7.64
CA MET A 183 11.40 -0.49 7.48
C MET A 183 9.89 -0.55 7.76
N THR A 184 9.18 -1.54 7.20
CA THR A 184 7.75 -1.74 7.46
C THR A 184 7.50 -2.00 8.94
N PHE A 185 8.37 -2.79 9.61
CA PHE A 185 8.27 -3.05 11.04
C PHE A 185 8.49 -1.79 11.87
N LEU A 186 9.60 -1.07 11.65
CA LEU A 186 9.91 0.15 12.36
C LEU A 186 8.84 1.22 12.14
N SER A 187 8.36 1.37 10.90
CA SER A 187 7.29 2.32 10.61
C SER A 187 5.97 1.93 11.28
N THR A 188 5.63 0.65 11.30
CA THR A 188 4.44 0.15 12.02
C THR A 188 4.50 0.47 13.50
N VAL A 189 5.63 0.18 14.16
CA VAL A 189 5.80 0.51 15.59
C VAL A 189 5.77 2.02 15.82
N ALA A 190 6.45 2.79 14.96
CA ALA A 190 6.49 4.24 15.04
C ALA A 190 5.13 4.90 14.79
N SER A 191 4.22 4.25 14.04
CA SER A 191 2.86 4.77 13.76
C SER A 191 2.08 5.10 15.04
N LEU A 192 2.34 4.38 16.13
CA LEU A 192 1.75 4.61 17.45
C LEU A 192 1.95 6.02 17.97
N GLY A 193 3.11 6.62 17.70
CA GLY A 193 3.46 7.96 18.14
C GLY A 193 3.28 8.98 17.04
N PHE A 194 3.75 8.67 15.82
CA PHE A 194 3.78 9.63 14.73
C PHE A 194 2.39 9.88 14.11
N MET A 195 1.53 8.87 13.94
CA MET A 195 0.19 9.10 13.40
C MET A 195 -0.63 10.04 14.28
N PRO A 196 -0.76 9.79 15.61
CA PRO A 196 -1.44 10.75 16.46
C PRO A 196 -0.75 12.10 16.43
N LEU A 197 0.59 12.17 16.53
CA LEU A 197 1.33 13.43 16.54
C LEU A 197 0.97 14.30 15.33
N TRP A 198 0.99 13.75 14.12
CA TRP A 198 0.62 14.47 12.89
C TRP A 198 -0.86 14.87 12.87
N LEU A 199 -1.76 13.97 13.27
CA LEU A 199 -3.20 14.24 13.31
C LEU A 199 -3.56 15.30 14.39
N PHE A 200 -2.85 15.33 15.52
CA PHE A 200 -3.07 16.27 16.61
C PHE A 200 -2.49 17.67 16.35
N THR A 201 -1.47 17.77 15.52
CA THR A 201 -0.78 19.03 15.21
C THR A 201 -1.30 19.63 13.91
N VAL A 202 -1.15 18.92 12.79
CA VAL A 202 -1.49 19.39 11.45
C VAL A 202 -2.90 18.99 11.04
N GLY A 203 -3.37 17.81 11.46
CA GLY A 203 -4.71 17.33 11.11
C GLY A 203 -5.85 18.28 11.54
N LYS A 204 -5.64 19.06 12.60
CA LYS A 204 -6.58 20.11 13.06
C LYS A 204 -6.79 21.23 12.05
N MET A 205 -5.82 21.50 11.18
CA MET A 205 -5.94 22.59 10.19
C MET A 205 -7.02 22.32 9.13
N PHE A 206 -7.40 21.05 8.94
CA PHE A 206 -8.46 20.69 7.98
C PHE A 206 -9.86 20.95 8.50
N PHE A 207 -10.05 21.11 9.81
CA PHE A 207 -11.35 21.37 10.43
C PHE A 207 -11.36 22.76 11.05
N ASN A 208 -11.96 23.72 10.35
CA ASN A 208 -12.28 25.03 10.94
C ASN A 208 -13.33 24.88 12.06
N GLU A 209 -13.43 25.87 12.94
CA GLU A 209 -14.17 25.86 14.23
C GLU A 209 -15.65 25.42 14.17
N THR A 210 -16.24 25.29 12.98
CA THR A 210 -17.62 24.86 12.74
C THR A 210 -17.80 23.37 12.47
N ALA A 211 -16.71 22.60 12.30
CA ALA A 211 -16.78 21.18 11.98
C ALA A 211 -16.66 20.28 13.23
N PRO A 212 -17.20 19.05 13.21
CA PRO A 212 -17.16 18.15 14.36
C PRO A 212 -15.73 17.96 14.82
N ARG A 213 -15.45 18.27 16.09
CA ARG A 213 -14.13 18.08 16.71
C ARG A 213 -13.59 16.70 16.31
N ILE A 214 -12.38 16.67 15.76
CA ILE A 214 -11.70 15.41 15.43
C ILE A 214 -11.86 14.50 16.65
N PRO A 215 -12.49 13.32 16.52
CA PRO A 215 -12.75 12.43 17.63
C PRO A 215 -11.46 11.73 18.01
N PHE A 216 -10.56 12.50 18.63
CA PHE A 216 -9.20 12.13 18.97
C PHE A 216 -9.14 10.88 19.85
N ARG A 217 -10.13 10.73 20.73
CA ARG A 217 -10.29 9.51 21.54
C ARG A 217 -10.47 8.29 20.65
N ASN A 218 -11.28 8.39 19.60
CA ASN A 218 -11.54 7.29 18.66
C ASN A 218 -10.32 6.97 17.81
N ILE A 219 -9.58 8.00 17.37
CA ILE A 219 -8.30 7.83 16.64
C ILE A 219 -7.29 7.09 17.51
N LEU A 220 -7.10 7.52 18.76
CA LEU A 220 -6.16 6.89 19.67
C LEU A 220 -6.56 5.44 19.99
N THR A 221 -7.85 5.18 20.26
CA THR A 221 -8.33 3.81 20.48
C THR A 221 -8.19 2.93 19.23
N GLY A 222 -8.40 3.49 18.03
CA GLY A 222 -8.23 2.77 16.76
C GLY A 222 -6.79 2.38 16.52
N LEU A 223 -5.84 3.30 16.79
CA LEU A 223 -4.41 3.03 16.67
C LEU A 223 -3.92 1.99 17.68
N VAL A 224 -4.39 2.06 18.94
CA VAL A 224 -4.12 1.01 19.95
C VAL A 224 -4.66 -0.34 19.47
N GLY A 225 -5.86 -0.36 18.89
CA GLY A 225 -6.48 -1.55 18.32
C GLY A 225 -5.65 -2.21 17.19
N ILE A 226 -4.90 -1.42 16.42
CA ILE A 226 -4.02 -1.93 15.34
C ILE A 226 -2.70 -2.49 15.90
N VAL A 227 -2.25 -2.01 17.04
CA VAL A 227 -0.96 -2.39 17.65
C VAL A 227 -1.02 -3.64 18.49
N ILE A 228 -2.16 -3.90 19.14
CA ILE A 228 -2.37 -5.16 19.87
C ILE A 228 -2.08 -6.38 18.97
N PRO A 229 -2.63 -6.48 17.73
CA PRO A 229 -2.31 -7.55 16.79
C PRO A 229 -0.81 -7.73 16.50
N VAL A 230 -0.05 -6.64 16.36
CA VAL A 230 1.41 -6.70 16.14
C VAL A 230 2.12 -7.30 17.34
N GLY A 231 1.80 -6.79 18.53
CA GLY A 231 2.37 -7.28 19.78
C GLY A 231 2.10 -8.78 19.96
N VAL A 232 0.87 -9.22 19.67
CA VAL A 232 0.51 -10.65 19.70
C VAL A 232 1.35 -11.47 18.73
N GLY A 233 1.50 -11.01 17.47
CA GLY A 233 2.34 -11.70 16.48
C GLY A 233 3.81 -11.83 16.92
N LEU A 234 4.38 -10.76 17.49
CA LEU A 234 5.75 -10.74 18.01
C LEU A 234 5.95 -11.66 19.22
N ILE A 235 5.01 -11.61 20.18
CA ILE A 235 5.05 -12.47 21.38
C ILE A 235 4.94 -13.93 20.95
N MET A 236 4.03 -14.25 20.03
CA MET A 236 3.86 -15.61 19.52
C MET A 236 5.12 -16.12 18.83
N GLN A 237 5.81 -15.27 18.07
CA GLN A 237 7.09 -15.61 17.47
C GLN A 237 8.16 -15.96 18.49
N ARG A 238 8.21 -15.21 19.60
CA ARG A 238 9.22 -15.42 20.65
C ARG A 238 8.92 -16.63 21.52
N VAL A 239 7.65 -16.88 21.83
CA VAL A 239 7.22 -17.94 22.76
C VAL A 239 6.99 -19.27 22.05
N CYS A 240 6.48 -19.28 20.81
CA CYS A 240 6.16 -20.50 20.09
C CYS A 240 6.55 -20.42 18.59
N PRO A 241 7.85 -20.56 18.26
CA PRO A 241 8.32 -20.50 16.88
C PRO A 241 7.72 -21.59 15.98
N LYS A 242 7.42 -22.77 16.54
CA LYS A 242 6.70 -23.85 15.82
C LYS A 242 5.27 -23.44 15.47
N GLY A 243 4.58 -22.74 16.38
CA GLY A 243 3.25 -22.18 16.16
C GLY A 243 3.24 -21.12 15.06
N THR A 244 4.28 -20.28 14.97
CA THR A 244 4.36 -19.28 13.89
C THR A 244 4.46 -19.87 12.49
N VAL A 245 5.07 -21.04 12.30
CA VAL A 245 5.11 -21.72 10.99
C VAL A 245 3.70 -22.18 10.59
N PHE A 246 2.96 -22.74 11.53
CA PHE A 246 1.57 -23.15 11.32
C PHE A 246 0.66 -21.95 11.06
N CYS A 247 0.79 -20.88 11.86
CA CYS A 247 0.07 -19.64 11.68
C CYS A 247 0.34 -19.04 10.30
N LYS A 248 1.60 -18.91 9.86
CA LYS A 248 1.90 -18.42 8.50
C LYS A 248 1.23 -19.26 7.42
N LYS A 249 1.25 -20.59 7.57
CA LYS A 249 0.66 -21.53 6.61
C LYS A 249 -0.86 -21.38 6.48
N ILE A 250 -1.55 -21.01 7.56
CA ILE A 250 -3.02 -20.83 7.59
C ILE A 250 -3.43 -19.38 7.32
N LEU A 251 -2.80 -18.42 8.00
CA LEU A 251 -3.14 -17.00 7.92
C LEU A 251 -2.87 -16.43 6.53
N THR A 252 -1.84 -16.89 5.82
CA THR A 252 -1.52 -16.38 4.49
C THR A 252 -2.64 -16.68 3.46
N PRO A 253 -3.06 -17.94 3.23
CA PRO A 253 -4.17 -18.21 2.32
C PRO A 253 -5.49 -17.62 2.82
N PHE A 254 -5.73 -17.60 4.13
CA PHE A 254 -6.93 -16.96 4.69
C PHE A 254 -6.98 -15.45 4.42
N SER A 255 -5.85 -14.75 4.58
CA SER A 255 -5.76 -13.31 4.31
C SER A 255 -5.96 -13.00 2.84
N ILE A 256 -5.44 -13.85 1.95
CA ILE A 256 -5.71 -13.73 0.50
C ILE A 256 -7.20 -13.88 0.22
N THR A 257 -7.86 -14.89 0.79
CA THR A 257 -9.31 -15.09 0.63
C THR A 257 -10.10 -13.89 1.17
N MET A 258 -9.73 -13.35 2.33
CA MET A 258 -10.36 -12.17 2.91
C MET A 258 -10.14 -10.91 2.07
N ILE A 259 -8.98 -10.72 1.46
CA ILE A 259 -8.72 -9.62 0.51
C ILE A 259 -9.66 -9.73 -0.68
N VAL A 260 -9.78 -10.92 -1.29
CA VAL A 260 -10.71 -11.14 -2.42
C VAL A 260 -12.15 -10.86 -2.00
N PHE A 261 -12.56 -11.34 -0.82
CA PHE A 261 -13.87 -11.04 -0.25
C PHE A 261 -14.09 -9.53 -0.08
N ILE A 262 -13.15 -8.81 0.53
CA ILE A 262 -13.24 -7.35 0.76
C ILE A 262 -13.28 -6.58 -0.55
N VAL A 263 -12.52 -6.99 -1.56
CA VAL A 263 -12.55 -6.35 -2.88
C VAL A 263 -13.92 -6.54 -3.53
N ILE A 264 -14.45 -7.77 -3.57
CA ILE A 264 -15.74 -8.06 -4.21
C ILE A 264 -16.90 -7.44 -3.42
N PHE A 265 -17.02 -7.80 -2.15
CA PHE A 265 -18.10 -7.36 -1.27
C PHE A 265 -18.02 -5.87 -0.98
N GLY A 266 -16.81 -5.33 -0.77
CA GLY A 266 -16.60 -3.92 -0.53
C GLY A 266 -16.91 -3.05 -1.73
N THR A 267 -16.54 -3.50 -2.94
CA THR A 267 -16.94 -2.82 -4.17
C THR A 267 -18.45 -2.79 -4.28
N TRP A 268 -19.13 -3.93 -4.09
CA TRP A 268 -20.59 -4.01 -4.13
C TRP A 268 -21.30 -3.11 -3.10
N VAL A 269 -20.86 -3.14 -1.83
CA VAL A 269 -21.43 -2.31 -0.76
C VAL A 269 -21.19 -0.82 -1.00
N ASN A 270 -20.07 -0.46 -1.64
CA ASN A 270 -19.64 0.92 -1.83
C ASN A 270 -19.63 1.36 -3.30
N LEU A 271 -20.46 0.75 -4.16
CA LEU A 271 -20.56 1.13 -5.59
C LEU A 271 -20.83 2.64 -5.76
N TYR A 272 -21.59 3.24 -4.84
CA TYR A 272 -21.87 4.67 -4.84
C TYR A 272 -20.60 5.54 -4.67
N MET A 273 -19.57 5.05 -3.95
CA MET A 273 -18.30 5.78 -3.76
C MET A 273 -17.54 5.94 -5.07
N PHE A 274 -17.57 4.94 -5.94
CA PHE A 274 -16.91 5.02 -7.25
C PHE A 274 -17.57 6.07 -8.15
N ARG A 275 -18.85 6.38 -7.95
CA ARG A 275 -19.52 7.48 -8.65
C ARG A 275 -19.13 8.87 -8.11
N LEU A 276 -18.64 8.95 -6.87
CA LEU A 276 -18.13 10.17 -6.25
C LEU A 276 -16.65 10.42 -6.57
N LEU A 277 -16.01 9.48 -7.27
CA LEU A 277 -14.61 9.55 -7.63
C LEU A 277 -14.43 10.62 -8.73
N THR A 278 -13.89 11.77 -8.34
CA THR A 278 -13.57 12.86 -9.25
C THR A 278 -12.15 12.71 -9.79
N TRP A 279 -11.88 13.41 -10.91
CA TRP A 279 -10.52 13.49 -11.46
C TRP A 279 -9.55 14.13 -10.45
N GLU A 280 -10.01 15.06 -9.62
CA GLU A 280 -9.23 15.72 -8.56
C GLU A 280 -8.76 14.72 -7.50
N ILE A 281 -9.66 13.84 -7.02
CA ILE A 281 -9.32 12.78 -6.05
C ILE A 281 -8.27 11.84 -6.63
N THR A 282 -8.46 11.42 -7.89
CA THR A 282 -7.52 10.53 -8.59
C THR A 282 -6.16 11.19 -8.76
N LEU A 283 -6.15 12.45 -9.22
CA LEU A 283 -4.94 13.21 -9.42
C LEU A 283 -4.20 13.43 -8.10
N ALA A 284 -4.90 13.79 -7.02
CA ALA A 284 -4.31 13.97 -5.71
C ALA A 284 -3.68 12.66 -5.19
N ALA A 285 -4.38 11.53 -5.32
CA ALA A 285 -3.85 10.23 -4.94
C ALA A 285 -2.61 9.83 -5.77
N MET A 286 -2.66 10.04 -7.10
CA MET A 286 -1.55 9.78 -8.01
C MET A 286 -0.34 10.64 -7.66
N VAL A 287 -0.53 11.95 -7.55
CA VAL A 287 0.54 12.90 -7.22
C VAL A 287 1.18 12.49 -5.91
N ASN A 288 0.39 12.27 -4.85
CA ASN A 288 0.92 11.90 -3.53
C ASN A 288 1.77 10.62 -3.56
N VAL A 289 1.24 9.54 -4.15
CA VAL A 289 1.96 8.25 -4.17
C VAL A 289 3.19 8.30 -5.09
N TRP A 290 3.05 8.87 -6.28
CA TRP A 290 4.10 8.83 -7.30
C TRP A 290 5.26 9.76 -6.97
N THR A 291 4.95 10.95 -6.42
CA THR A 291 5.99 11.84 -5.89
C THR A 291 6.62 11.24 -4.63
N GLY A 292 5.87 10.50 -3.82
CA GLY A 292 6.41 9.71 -2.70
C GLY A 292 7.48 8.71 -3.16
N PHE A 293 7.22 7.93 -4.23
CA PHE A 293 8.23 7.07 -4.84
C PHE A 293 9.47 7.87 -5.26
N LEU A 294 9.27 8.97 -6.00
CA LEU A 294 10.37 9.78 -6.52
C LEU A 294 11.24 10.36 -5.39
N ILE A 295 10.62 10.96 -4.36
CA ILE A 295 11.34 11.55 -3.24
C ILE A 295 12.05 10.47 -2.43
N GLY A 296 11.42 9.31 -2.21
CA GLY A 296 12.04 8.17 -1.52
C GLY A 296 13.30 7.69 -2.25
N LEU A 297 13.24 7.59 -3.58
CA LEU A 297 14.40 7.24 -4.40
C LEU A 297 15.52 8.30 -4.30
N ILE A 298 15.17 9.58 -4.45
CA ILE A 298 16.14 10.68 -4.37
C ILE A 298 16.80 10.72 -3.00
N ALA A 299 16.01 10.66 -1.92
CA ALA A 299 16.51 10.68 -0.55
C ALA A 299 17.48 9.53 -0.28
N ALA A 300 17.17 8.32 -0.77
CA ALA A 300 18.06 7.19 -0.65
C ALA A 300 19.37 7.37 -1.43
N ARG A 301 19.29 7.89 -2.66
CA ARG A 301 20.46 8.12 -3.51
C ARG A 301 21.37 9.21 -2.97
N VAL A 302 20.81 10.32 -2.48
CA VAL A 302 21.54 11.40 -1.81
C VAL A 302 22.21 10.90 -0.53
N SER A 303 21.57 9.99 0.20
CA SER A 303 22.13 9.37 1.41
C SER A 303 23.20 8.31 1.13
N GLY A 304 23.61 8.13 -0.13
CA GLY A 304 24.68 7.21 -0.52
C GLY A 304 24.29 5.72 -0.50
N LEU A 305 22.98 5.40 -0.44
CA LEU A 305 22.53 4.01 -0.42
C LEU A 305 22.79 3.32 -1.77
N SER A 306 23.05 2.00 -1.69
CA SER A 306 23.21 1.13 -2.86
C SER A 306 21.93 1.12 -3.71
N TRP A 307 22.03 0.76 -4.99
CA TRP A 307 20.83 0.72 -5.85
C TRP A 307 19.72 -0.20 -5.30
N PRO A 308 20.00 -1.43 -4.83
CA PRO A 308 18.97 -2.28 -4.22
C PRO A 308 18.32 -1.64 -2.98
N ASP A 309 19.10 -0.99 -2.12
CA ASP A 309 18.56 -0.33 -0.93
C ASP A 309 17.75 0.92 -1.31
N ALA A 310 18.16 1.66 -2.34
CA ALA A 310 17.43 2.82 -2.84
C ALA A 310 16.09 2.44 -3.48
N VAL A 311 16.03 1.33 -4.20
CA VAL A 311 14.77 0.75 -4.70
C VAL A 311 13.89 0.34 -3.52
N THR A 312 14.43 -0.25 -2.46
CA THR A 312 13.66 -0.56 -1.25
C THR A 312 13.07 0.68 -0.61
N VAL A 313 13.87 1.73 -0.38
CA VAL A 313 13.38 2.98 0.22
C VAL A 313 12.32 3.64 -0.66
N MET A 314 12.52 3.68 -1.98
CA MET A 314 11.52 4.16 -2.94
C MET A 314 10.19 3.44 -2.72
N VAL A 315 10.19 2.10 -2.79
CA VAL A 315 9.00 1.26 -2.66
C VAL A 315 8.31 1.44 -1.30
N GLU A 316 9.08 1.41 -0.20
CA GLU A 316 8.55 1.61 1.15
C GLU A 316 7.96 3.00 1.34
N THR A 317 8.59 4.04 0.79
CA THR A 317 8.08 5.41 0.92
C THR A 317 6.72 5.54 0.25
N GLY A 318 6.57 5.07 -0.99
CA GLY A 318 5.35 5.24 -1.77
C GLY A 318 4.20 4.32 -1.38
N ILE A 319 4.49 3.09 -0.92
CA ILE A 319 3.45 2.12 -0.55
C ILE A 319 3.03 2.33 0.90
N GLN A 320 1.85 2.90 1.07
CA GLN A 320 1.23 3.10 2.38
C GLN A 320 0.27 1.98 2.77
N ASN A 321 0.06 1.80 4.08
CA ASN A 321 -0.93 0.86 4.59
C ASN A 321 -2.34 1.43 4.44
N THR A 322 -2.97 1.12 3.30
CA THR A 322 -4.33 1.55 2.98
C THR A 322 -5.35 1.06 4.02
N GLY A 323 -5.21 -0.17 4.51
CA GLY A 323 -6.14 -0.77 5.46
C GLY A 323 -6.19 -0.01 6.79
N VAL A 324 -5.03 0.40 7.32
CA VAL A 324 -4.96 1.24 8.52
C VAL A 324 -5.66 2.57 8.32
N SER A 325 -5.43 3.24 7.20
CA SER A 325 -6.09 4.51 6.92
C SER A 325 -7.62 4.36 6.83
N ILE A 326 -8.12 3.33 6.13
CA ILE A 326 -9.56 3.09 6.00
C ILE A 326 -10.20 2.79 7.36
N VAL A 327 -9.59 1.89 8.14
CA VAL A 327 -10.09 1.55 9.48
C VAL A 327 -10.10 2.78 10.36
N LEU A 328 -9.00 3.54 10.39
CA LEU A 328 -8.87 4.70 11.25
C LEU A 328 -9.92 5.77 10.91
N LEU A 329 -10.11 6.08 9.63
CA LEU A 329 -11.12 7.05 9.18
C LEU A 329 -12.53 6.58 9.50
N GLY A 330 -12.84 5.30 9.24
CA GLY A 330 -14.17 4.72 9.44
C GLY A 330 -14.58 4.57 10.91
N VAL A 331 -13.64 4.29 11.83
CA VAL A 331 -13.93 4.22 13.27
C VAL A 331 -13.88 5.57 13.96
N SER A 332 -13.16 6.52 13.37
CA SER A 332 -12.98 7.83 13.98
C SER A 332 -14.10 8.77 13.59
N LEU A 333 -14.29 9.03 12.29
CA LEU A 333 -15.18 10.08 11.83
C LEU A 333 -16.67 9.67 11.92
N PRO A 334 -17.57 10.63 12.20
CA PRO A 334 -18.99 10.39 12.05
C PRO A 334 -19.31 10.06 10.59
N LYS A 335 -20.38 9.30 10.37
CA LYS A 335 -20.89 9.06 9.00
C LYS A 335 -21.69 10.28 8.54
N PRO A 336 -21.62 10.67 7.25
CA PRO A 336 -20.98 9.96 6.13
C PRO A 336 -19.47 10.24 5.93
N ASP A 337 -18.88 11.15 6.71
CA ASP A 337 -17.52 11.65 6.47
C ASP A 337 -16.45 10.56 6.52
N GLY A 338 -16.57 9.58 7.44
CA GLY A 338 -15.65 8.44 7.52
C GLY A 338 -15.60 7.61 6.24
N ASP A 339 -16.77 7.33 5.68
CA ASP A 339 -16.92 6.59 4.43
C ASP A 339 -16.37 7.42 3.26
N MET A 340 -16.77 8.69 3.16
CA MET A 340 -16.31 9.60 2.09
C MET A 340 -14.80 9.84 2.12
N SER A 341 -14.19 9.93 3.30
CA SER A 341 -12.74 10.08 3.47
C SER A 341 -11.97 8.84 3.02
N ALA A 342 -12.55 7.64 3.19
CA ALA A 342 -11.94 6.37 2.82
C ALA A 342 -11.82 6.16 1.29
N ILE A 343 -12.52 6.96 0.49
CA ILE A 343 -12.41 6.95 -0.99
C ILE A 343 -10.97 7.24 -1.43
N ILE A 344 -10.26 8.14 -0.73
CA ILE A 344 -8.88 8.49 -1.09
C ILE A 344 -7.91 7.33 -0.89
N PRO A 345 -7.82 6.69 0.30
CA PRO A 345 -7.00 5.49 0.47
C PRO A 345 -7.30 4.40 -0.56
N VAL A 346 -8.58 4.16 -0.87
CA VAL A 346 -8.98 3.19 -1.90
C VAL A 346 -8.40 3.61 -3.25
N THR A 347 -8.61 4.85 -3.68
CA THR A 347 -8.09 5.37 -4.94
C THR A 347 -6.56 5.30 -5.00
N ALA A 348 -5.89 5.64 -3.91
CA ALA A 348 -4.43 5.53 -3.78
C ALA A 348 -3.96 4.08 -3.99
N SER A 349 -4.66 3.10 -3.41
CA SER A 349 -4.33 1.67 -3.61
C SER A 349 -4.47 1.20 -5.06
N VAL A 350 -5.37 1.82 -5.84
CA VAL A 350 -5.54 1.55 -7.28
C VAL A 350 -4.38 2.09 -8.10
N VAL A 351 -3.94 3.32 -7.81
CA VAL A 351 -2.92 4.01 -8.61
C VAL A 351 -1.50 3.66 -8.22
N THR A 352 -1.30 3.08 -7.02
CA THR A 352 0.02 2.68 -6.49
C THR A 352 0.76 1.64 -7.35
N PRO A 353 0.13 0.55 -7.83
CA PRO A 353 0.81 -0.48 -8.63
C PRO A 353 1.22 -0.01 -10.03
N ILE A 354 0.60 1.05 -10.56
CA ILE A 354 0.80 1.50 -11.95
C ILE A 354 2.28 1.82 -12.24
N PRO A 355 2.96 2.75 -11.54
CA PRO A 355 4.36 3.05 -11.82
C PRO A 355 5.28 1.84 -11.56
N LEU A 356 4.96 1.01 -10.57
CA LEU A 356 5.77 -0.16 -10.22
C LEU A 356 5.67 -1.29 -11.25
N THR A 357 4.48 -1.54 -11.80
CA THR A 357 4.28 -2.48 -12.90
C THR A 357 5.00 -2.02 -14.16
N VAL A 358 4.91 -0.73 -14.52
CA VAL A 358 5.64 -0.14 -15.64
C VAL A 358 7.15 -0.30 -15.44
N LEU A 359 7.67 0.08 -14.28
CA LEU A 359 9.09 -0.06 -13.95
C LEU A 359 9.54 -1.53 -14.05
N TRP A 360 8.76 -2.46 -13.51
CA TRP A 360 9.06 -3.88 -13.57
C TRP A 360 9.08 -4.41 -15.02
N ILE A 361 8.13 -4.01 -15.86
CA ILE A 361 8.09 -4.37 -17.28
C ILE A 361 9.34 -3.84 -17.99
N VAL A 362 9.69 -2.57 -17.78
CA VAL A 362 10.89 -1.94 -18.37
C VAL A 362 12.16 -2.68 -17.94
N LEU A 363 12.32 -2.96 -16.64
CA LEU A 363 13.47 -3.72 -16.13
C LEU A 363 13.56 -5.12 -16.76
N LYS A 364 12.41 -5.79 -16.95
CA LYS A 364 12.36 -7.10 -17.58
C LYS A 364 12.76 -7.04 -19.06
N ILE A 365 12.26 -6.05 -19.79
CA ILE A 365 12.64 -5.81 -21.20
C ILE A 365 14.14 -5.53 -21.31
N LEU A 366 14.69 -4.64 -20.48
CA LEU A 366 16.12 -4.32 -20.46
C LEU A 366 16.99 -5.55 -20.14
N ARG A 367 16.55 -6.40 -19.21
CA ARG A 367 17.22 -7.68 -18.90
C ARG A 367 17.19 -8.65 -20.08
N CYS A 368 16.09 -8.71 -20.81
CA CYS A 368 15.97 -9.52 -22.04
C CYS A 368 16.86 -8.97 -23.17
N LEU A 369 16.99 -7.65 -23.29
CA LEU A 369 17.81 -7.00 -24.32
C LEU A 369 19.32 -7.14 -24.07
N LYS A 370 19.77 -7.23 -22.82
CA LYS A 370 21.19 -7.38 -22.47
C LYS A 370 21.80 -8.77 -22.78
N GLY A 371 21.01 -9.73 -23.27
CA GLY A 371 21.51 -11.04 -23.73
C GLY A 371 22.14 -11.92 -22.63
N PRO A 372 22.47 -13.19 -22.93
CA PRO A 372 22.96 -14.17 -21.96
C PRO A 372 24.36 -13.89 -21.38
N ALA A 373 25.14 -12.96 -21.95
CA ALA A 373 26.51 -12.66 -21.48
C ALA A 373 26.58 -12.12 -20.04
N HIS A 374 25.50 -11.54 -19.51
CA HIS A 374 25.45 -11.12 -18.10
C HIS A 374 25.02 -12.25 -17.14
N LYS A 375 24.43 -13.34 -17.65
CA LYS A 375 24.04 -14.48 -16.80
C LYS A 375 25.26 -15.26 -16.33
N GLU A 376 26.26 -15.46 -17.19
CA GLU A 376 27.52 -16.12 -16.81
C GLU A 376 28.32 -15.28 -15.80
N ALA A 377 28.45 -13.96 -16.03
CA ALA A 377 29.15 -13.06 -15.09
C ALA A 377 28.43 -12.85 -13.74
N ALA A 378 27.12 -13.13 -13.65
CA ALA A 378 26.35 -13.07 -12.40
C ALA A 378 26.39 -14.40 -11.64
N HIS A 379 26.34 -15.53 -12.37
CA HIS A 379 26.48 -16.87 -11.80
C HIS A 379 27.89 -17.08 -11.22
N ASP A 380 28.94 -16.65 -11.92
CA ASP A 380 30.31 -16.69 -11.41
C ASP A 380 30.51 -15.86 -10.14
N LYS A 381 29.83 -14.71 -10.02
CA LYS A 381 29.92 -13.86 -8.82
C LYS A 381 29.16 -14.42 -7.62
N GLU A 382 28.06 -15.14 -7.85
CA GLU A 382 27.34 -15.85 -6.79
C GLU A 382 28.11 -17.11 -6.36
N ASP A 383 28.62 -17.91 -7.29
CA ASP A 383 29.39 -19.12 -6.99
C ASP A 383 30.70 -18.80 -6.25
N VAL A 384 31.42 -17.74 -6.65
CA VAL A 384 32.62 -17.28 -5.92
C VAL A 384 32.26 -16.78 -4.52
N ARG A 385 31.10 -16.15 -4.32
CA ARG A 385 30.62 -15.75 -2.99
C ARG A 385 30.26 -16.95 -2.12
N PHE A 386 29.55 -17.94 -2.66
CA PHE A 386 29.18 -19.16 -1.95
C PHE A 386 30.42 -19.99 -1.55
N LEU A 387 31.41 -20.11 -2.43
CA LEU A 387 32.68 -20.78 -2.12
C LEU A 387 33.49 -20.04 -1.04
N SER A 388 33.51 -18.70 -1.07
CA SER A 388 34.18 -17.90 -0.04
C SER A 388 33.50 -18.00 1.33
N ALA A 389 32.17 -18.10 1.38
CA ALA A 389 31.42 -18.25 2.61
C ALA A 389 31.62 -19.64 3.24
N HIS A 390 31.67 -20.68 2.41
CA HIS A 390 31.86 -22.05 2.88
C HIS A 390 33.30 -22.33 3.38
N ASN A 391 34.30 -21.71 2.77
CA ASN A 391 35.70 -21.80 3.25
C ASN A 391 35.92 -21.05 4.58
N ASN A 392 35.23 -19.93 4.81
CA ASN A 392 35.28 -19.21 6.09
C ASN A 392 34.60 -19.98 7.22
N GLU A 393 33.53 -20.73 6.95
CA GLU A 393 32.90 -21.62 7.93
C GLU A 393 33.81 -22.80 8.33
N LYS A 394 34.55 -23.40 7.39
CA LYS A 394 35.48 -24.50 7.70
C LYS A 394 36.71 -24.04 8.48
N SER A 395 37.20 -22.82 8.25
CA SER A 395 38.34 -22.29 9.02
C SER A 395 38.00 -22.00 10.49
N SER A 396 36.73 -21.81 10.83
CA SER A 396 36.31 -21.46 12.20
C SER A 396 36.10 -22.68 13.11
N TYR A 397 36.18 -23.91 12.58
CA TYR A 397 36.06 -25.16 13.33
C TYR A 397 37.39 -25.94 13.47
N SER A 398 38.50 -25.42 12.94
CA SER A 398 39.82 -26.06 12.98
C SER A 398 40.90 -25.20 13.67
N GLY A 399 40.51 -24.23 14.51
CA GLY A 399 41.41 -23.40 15.32
C GLY A 399 41.27 -23.69 16.80
#